data_AF-A0AAE5CMU7-F1
#
_entry.id   AF-A0AAE5CMU7-F1
#
_cell.length_a   1.000
_cell.length_b   1.000
_cell.length_c   1.000
_cell.angle_alpha   90.00
_cell.angle_beta   90.00
_cell.angle_gamma   90.00
#
_symmetry.space_group_name_H-M   'P 1'
#
loop_
_entity.id
_entity.type
_entity.pdbx_description
1 polymer ?
#
loop_
_entity_poly.entity_id
_entity_poly.type
_entity_poly.pdbx_seq_one_letter_code
_entity_poly.pdbx_strand_id
1 'polypeptide(L)'
;LLELCKTCKEAGGVFSYDIIDYGPRMLHDLEVALWVVEQTGVPAIISHIQVYGRENSGKAKYVLQMIDDTRSRGFNVVADVMANALGGGLFFSARGLDLLPEWCHDNLAEVLDNPETRERLRKELMDGRSSRFYVNPNRTEEERQAGMVYSFGPLKDIHWHHYVTIVRCKDKSLEGKTIYDIMRERGTERFDTLFDVLRKDPDVRTVINNVHPDNMREVVCHPHVAFGTDGGLVGAIKRPQIPNPCLYATFPMVIRKYVREEKVLRLEDCIRKMSSLPMIATKQYDRGVLRPGFKADVVVFDYDEISEVLEYGDTVPTVFAKGIENVIVNGTLVVEEGKHNGQRPGQVLGLNQSAGR
;
A
#
# COMPACT_ATOMS: atom_id res chain seq x y z
N LEU A 1 24.96 5.51 -2.89
CA LEU A 1 23.87 5.03 -3.78
C LEU A 1 24.36 4.81 -5.21
N LEU A 2 24.95 5.82 -5.87
CA LEU A 2 25.44 5.70 -7.26
C LEU A 2 26.33 4.47 -7.52
N GLU A 3 27.36 4.25 -6.69
CA GLU A 3 28.25 3.09 -6.87
C GLU A 3 27.52 1.75 -6.75
N LEU A 4 26.58 1.61 -5.80
CA LEU A 4 25.74 0.41 -5.68
C LEU A 4 24.88 0.20 -6.93
N CYS A 5 24.33 1.28 -7.50
CA CYS A 5 23.52 1.21 -8.72
C CYS A 5 24.35 0.86 -9.95
N LYS A 6 25.60 1.34 -10.05
CA LYS A 6 26.56 0.91 -11.08
C LYS A 6 26.85 -0.58 -10.98
N THR A 7 27.20 -1.07 -9.79
CA THR A 7 27.42 -2.50 -9.55
C THR A 7 26.17 -3.33 -9.85
N CYS A 8 24.99 -2.86 -9.45
CA CYS A 8 23.71 -3.51 -9.74
C CYS A 8 23.50 -3.63 -11.26
N LYS A 9 23.75 -2.55 -12.01
CA LYS A 9 23.67 -2.55 -13.48
C LYS A 9 24.66 -3.53 -14.12
N GLU A 10 25.92 -3.53 -13.69
CA GLU A 10 26.96 -4.44 -14.18
C GLU A 10 26.58 -5.91 -13.95
N ALA A 11 25.92 -6.21 -12.84
CA ALA A 11 25.37 -7.53 -12.53
C ALA A 11 24.07 -7.86 -13.29
N GLY A 12 23.58 -6.96 -14.15
CA GLY A 12 22.32 -7.13 -14.87
C GLY A 12 21.07 -6.93 -14.01
N GLY A 13 21.20 -6.37 -12.82
CA GLY A 13 20.10 -6.14 -11.87
C GLY A 13 19.17 -4.98 -12.22
N VAL A 14 18.31 -4.66 -11.24
CA VAL A 14 17.28 -3.61 -11.27
C VAL A 14 17.31 -2.86 -9.95
N PHE A 15 17.17 -1.54 -10.00
CA PHE A 15 17.08 -0.66 -8.84
C PHE A 15 15.62 -0.42 -8.47
N SER A 16 15.16 -1.02 -7.38
CA SER A 16 13.86 -0.67 -6.81
C SER A 16 14.03 0.44 -5.76
N TYR A 17 13.16 1.44 -5.80
CA TYR A 17 13.24 2.61 -4.92
C TYR A 17 11.87 2.94 -4.32
N ASP A 18 11.81 2.95 -2.99
CA ASP A 18 10.70 3.45 -2.18
C ASP A 18 10.89 4.96 -1.99
N ILE A 19 9.91 5.76 -2.40
CA ILE A 19 9.93 7.21 -2.23
C ILE A 19 9.84 7.53 -0.73
N ILE A 20 10.72 8.41 -0.24
CA ILE A 20 10.82 8.69 1.20
C ILE A 20 9.63 9.54 1.69
N ASP A 21 9.18 10.49 0.89
CA ASP A 21 8.08 11.41 1.16
C ASP A 21 7.00 11.28 0.09
N TYR A 22 5.84 10.73 0.46
CA TYR A 22 4.68 10.61 -0.44
C TYR A 22 3.79 11.86 -0.50
N GLY A 23 4.17 12.92 0.20
CA GLY A 23 3.42 14.16 0.35
C GLY A 23 4.11 15.34 -0.35
N PRO A 24 4.39 16.46 0.35
CA PRO A 24 4.87 17.69 -0.30
C PRO A 24 6.19 17.57 -1.06
N ARG A 25 7.10 16.67 -0.64
CA ARG A 25 8.44 16.51 -1.25
C ARG A 25 8.54 15.32 -2.21
N MET A 26 7.44 14.64 -2.50
CA MET A 26 7.44 13.47 -3.39
C MET A 26 8.10 13.72 -4.74
N LEU A 27 7.86 14.88 -5.35
CA LEU A 27 8.47 15.22 -6.63
C LEU A 27 10.00 15.35 -6.52
N HIS A 28 10.50 15.90 -5.42
CA HIS A 28 11.95 16.01 -5.19
C HIS A 28 12.59 14.65 -4.94
N ASP A 29 11.95 13.80 -4.13
CA ASP A 29 12.47 12.46 -3.85
C ASP A 29 12.48 11.58 -5.12
N LEU A 30 11.43 11.71 -5.95
CA LEU A 30 11.39 11.08 -7.27
C LEU A 30 12.49 11.61 -8.20
N GLU A 31 12.72 12.93 -8.22
CA GLU A 31 13.80 13.55 -8.98
C GLU A 31 15.16 12.95 -8.61
N VAL A 32 15.44 12.74 -7.32
CA VAL A 32 16.67 12.09 -6.86
C VAL A 32 16.79 10.66 -7.40
N ALA A 33 15.70 9.87 -7.35
CA ALA A 33 15.71 8.50 -7.87
C ALA A 33 15.96 8.46 -9.38
N LEU A 34 15.28 9.32 -10.14
CA LEU A 34 15.44 9.41 -11.59
C LEU A 34 16.83 9.95 -11.97
N TRP A 35 17.37 10.89 -11.21
CA TRP A 35 18.75 11.35 -11.40
C TRP A 35 19.76 10.21 -11.23
N VAL A 36 19.59 9.35 -10.21
CA VAL A 36 20.44 8.16 -10.04
C VAL A 36 20.33 7.22 -11.24
N VAL A 37 19.13 7.02 -11.78
CA VAL A 37 18.92 6.25 -13.02
C VAL A 37 19.67 6.89 -14.18
N GLU A 38 19.61 8.21 -14.35
CA GLU A 38 20.27 8.90 -15.45
C GLU A 38 21.81 8.84 -15.34
N GLN A 39 22.36 8.93 -14.13
CA GLN A 39 23.80 8.87 -13.90
C GLN A 39 24.40 7.46 -14.07
N THR A 40 23.60 6.42 -13.85
CA THR A 40 24.10 5.04 -13.84
C THR A 40 23.59 4.22 -15.02
N GLY A 41 22.43 4.59 -15.57
CA GLY A 41 21.65 3.84 -16.56
C GLY A 41 21.14 2.50 -16.03
N VAL A 42 21.01 2.33 -14.71
CA VAL A 42 20.42 1.13 -14.12
C VAL A 42 18.90 1.13 -14.40
N PRO A 43 18.29 0.02 -14.85
CA PRO A 43 16.84 -0.07 -14.92
C PRO A 43 16.23 0.10 -13.53
N ALA A 44 15.07 0.76 -13.43
CA ALA A 44 14.45 1.04 -12.14
C ALA A 44 12.95 0.74 -12.07
N ILE A 45 12.53 0.39 -10.85
CA ILE A 45 11.13 0.23 -10.44
C ILE A 45 10.89 1.22 -9.29
N ILE A 46 10.07 2.24 -9.52
CA ILE A 46 9.63 3.14 -8.46
C ILE A 46 8.46 2.47 -7.74
N SER A 47 8.69 2.08 -6.48
CA SER A 47 7.75 1.24 -5.74
C SER A 47 6.51 2.01 -5.31
N HIS A 48 5.36 1.33 -5.32
CA HIS A 48 4.07 1.74 -4.76
C HIS A 48 3.78 3.25 -4.84
N ILE A 49 3.85 3.81 -6.06
CA ILE A 49 3.66 5.24 -6.27
C ILE A 49 2.24 5.66 -5.89
N GLN A 50 2.13 6.49 -4.85
CA GLN A 50 0.88 7.05 -4.40
C GLN A 50 1.11 8.53 -4.05
N VAL A 51 0.13 9.37 -4.33
CA VAL A 51 0.21 10.80 -3.98
C VAL A 51 -0.71 11.03 -2.79
N TYR A 52 -0.11 11.27 -1.62
CA TYR A 52 -0.84 11.43 -0.36
C TYR A 52 -1.19 12.89 -0.08
N GLY A 53 -2.27 13.10 0.67
CA GLY A 53 -2.67 14.42 1.15
C GLY A 53 -3.50 15.17 0.11
N ARG A 54 -4.50 15.90 0.62
CA ARG A 54 -5.46 16.63 -0.24
C ARG A 54 -4.78 17.79 -0.97
N GLU A 55 -3.79 18.40 -0.35
CA GLU A 55 -2.95 19.48 -0.90
C GLU A 55 -2.09 19.03 -2.09
N ASN A 56 -1.92 17.71 -2.27
CA ASN A 56 -1.21 17.12 -3.40
C ASN A 56 -2.17 16.54 -4.46
N SER A 57 -3.47 16.85 -4.38
CA SER A 57 -4.43 16.49 -5.43
C SER A 57 -4.01 17.06 -6.80
N GLY A 58 -4.08 16.22 -7.83
CA GLY A 58 -3.65 16.57 -9.19
C GLY A 58 -2.14 16.56 -9.42
N LYS A 59 -1.32 16.16 -8.43
CA LYS A 59 0.13 16.00 -8.62
C LYS A 59 0.55 14.66 -9.22
N ALA A 60 -0.36 13.67 -9.29
CA ALA A 60 -0.08 12.38 -9.90
C ALA A 60 0.42 12.52 -11.35
N LYS A 61 -0.24 13.35 -12.18
CA LYS A 61 0.25 13.69 -13.52
C LYS A 61 1.71 14.15 -13.59
N TYR A 62 2.24 14.88 -12.61
CA TYR A 62 3.63 15.34 -12.62
C TYR A 62 4.58 14.19 -12.29
N VAL A 63 4.23 13.34 -11.31
CA VAL A 63 4.97 12.10 -11.00
C VAL A 63 5.07 11.22 -12.24
N LEU A 64 3.94 11.02 -12.93
CA LEU A 64 3.87 10.21 -14.14
C LEU A 64 4.64 10.83 -15.30
N GLN A 65 4.53 12.15 -15.50
CA GLN A 65 5.29 12.87 -16.51
C GLN A 65 6.79 12.75 -16.30
N MET A 66 7.29 12.82 -15.06
CA MET A 66 8.71 12.65 -14.77
C MET A 66 9.20 11.26 -15.17
N ILE A 67 8.40 10.21 -14.94
CA ILE A 67 8.71 8.85 -15.39
C ILE A 67 8.75 8.80 -16.92
N ASP A 68 7.74 9.33 -17.60
CA ASP A 68 7.66 9.34 -19.07
C ASP A 68 8.81 10.13 -19.71
N ASP A 69 9.15 11.28 -19.12
CA ASP A 69 10.26 12.12 -19.59
C ASP A 69 11.58 11.37 -19.47
N THR A 70 11.85 10.70 -18.34
CA THR A 70 13.05 9.87 -18.18
C THR A 70 13.06 8.69 -19.16
N ARG A 71 11.91 8.07 -19.42
CA ARG A 71 11.79 7.01 -20.43
C ARG A 71 12.03 7.52 -21.85
N SER A 72 11.56 8.73 -22.18
CA SER A 72 11.76 9.35 -23.49
C SER A 72 13.25 9.62 -23.80
N ARG A 73 14.07 9.78 -22.74
CA ARG A 73 15.54 9.89 -22.82
C ARG A 73 16.25 8.53 -22.98
N GLY A 74 15.51 7.43 -23.07
CA GLY A 74 16.05 6.08 -23.31
C GLY A 74 16.33 5.26 -22.05
N PHE A 75 15.93 5.73 -20.87
CA PHE A 75 16.11 4.99 -19.63
C PHE A 75 14.94 4.03 -19.36
N ASN A 76 15.24 2.85 -18.81
CA ASN A 76 14.21 1.89 -18.45
C ASN A 76 13.71 2.14 -17.02
N VAL A 77 12.65 2.93 -16.89
CA VAL A 77 11.98 3.19 -15.61
C VAL A 77 10.53 2.74 -15.72
N VAL A 78 10.07 1.97 -14.74
CA VAL A 78 8.66 1.69 -14.52
C VAL A 78 8.33 2.01 -13.06
N ALA A 79 7.05 1.97 -12.72
CA ALA A 79 6.62 2.02 -11.34
C ALA A 79 5.64 0.88 -11.05
N ASP A 80 5.29 0.69 -9.79
CA ASP A 80 4.12 -0.09 -9.38
C ASP A 80 3.24 0.70 -8.44
N VAL A 81 1.98 0.27 -8.29
CA VAL A 81 1.01 0.91 -7.39
C VAL A 81 0.25 -0.15 -6.60
N MET A 82 0.07 0.14 -5.31
CA MET A 82 -1.02 -0.43 -4.52
C MET A 82 -2.33 0.18 -4.99
N ALA A 83 -3.09 -0.54 -5.82
CA ALA A 83 -4.23 0.01 -6.56
C ALA A 83 -5.49 0.30 -5.71
N ASN A 84 -5.31 0.56 -4.41
CA ASN A 84 -6.38 0.84 -3.47
C ASN A 84 -6.15 2.23 -2.84
N ALA A 85 -7.23 2.86 -2.39
CA ALA A 85 -7.15 4.20 -1.78
C ALA A 85 -6.76 4.16 -0.28
N LEU A 86 -6.59 2.96 0.29
CA LEU A 86 -6.11 2.76 1.66
C LEU A 86 -4.59 2.96 1.63
N GLY A 87 -4.09 4.05 2.21
CA GLY A 87 -2.65 4.27 2.30
C GLY A 87 -1.97 3.23 3.20
N GLY A 88 -0.74 2.86 2.85
CA GLY A 88 0.14 1.97 3.62
C GLY A 88 -0.11 0.48 3.40
N GLY A 89 0.82 -0.22 2.75
CA GLY A 89 0.69 -1.64 2.41
C GLY A 89 0.83 -2.59 3.60
N LEU A 90 1.95 -2.53 4.33
CA LEU A 90 2.31 -3.61 5.26
C LEU A 90 1.39 -3.80 6.47
N PHE A 91 0.61 -2.80 6.89
CA PHE A 91 -0.12 -2.85 8.17
C PHE A 91 -1.45 -2.08 8.09
N PHE A 92 -2.52 -2.82 7.89
CA PHE A 92 -3.88 -2.33 8.00
C PHE A 92 -4.38 -2.59 9.43
N SER A 93 -5.41 -1.85 9.83
CA SER A 93 -5.83 -1.69 11.22
C SER A 93 -4.72 -1.19 12.15
N ALA A 94 -4.53 0.13 12.15
CA ALA A 94 -4.17 0.79 13.40
C ALA A 94 -5.37 0.63 14.33
N ARG A 95 -5.22 -0.10 15.43
CA ARG A 95 -6.10 0.09 16.59
C ARG A 95 -6.17 1.60 16.84
N GLY A 96 -7.29 2.15 17.27
CA GLY A 96 -7.41 3.59 17.49
C GLY A 96 -6.28 4.13 18.38
N LEU A 97 -5.89 3.36 19.41
CA LEU A 97 -4.72 3.65 20.24
C LEU A 97 -3.39 3.71 19.49
N ASP A 98 -3.21 2.95 18.41
CA ASP A 98 -1.98 2.96 17.61
C ASP A 98 -1.75 4.29 16.86
N LEU A 99 -2.80 5.12 16.75
CA LEU A 99 -2.67 6.49 16.28
C LEU A 99 -1.99 7.41 17.31
N LEU A 100 -1.98 7.00 18.58
CA LEU A 100 -1.42 7.75 19.70
C LEU A 100 -0.01 7.24 20.07
N PRO A 101 0.85 8.06 20.67
CA PRO A 101 2.09 7.59 21.32
C PRO A 101 1.81 6.60 22.45
N GLU A 102 2.72 5.64 22.69
CA GLU A 102 2.50 4.53 23.66
C GLU A 102 2.31 5.01 25.10
N TRP A 103 2.89 6.16 25.46
CA TRP A 103 2.87 6.69 26.83
C TRP A 103 1.48 6.95 27.40
N CYS A 104 0.48 7.12 26.54
CA CYS A 104 -0.90 7.40 26.95
C CYS A 104 -1.82 6.18 26.90
N HIS A 105 -1.35 5.00 26.50
CA HIS A 105 -2.22 3.85 26.23
C HIS A 105 -2.90 3.31 27.49
N ASP A 106 -2.15 3.17 28.59
CA ASP A 106 -2.64 2.52 29.81
C ASP A 106 -3.52 3.43 30.68
N ASN A 107 -3.39 4.75 30.52
CA ASN A 107 -4.08 5.76 31.32
C ASN A 107 -4.78 6.83 30.46
N LEU A 108 -5.24 6.46 29.27
CA LEU A 108 -5.79 7.39 28.28
C LEU A 108 -6.85 8.34 28.86
N ALA A 109 -7.75 7.83 29.72
CA ALA A 109 -8.79 8.66 30.34
C ALA A 109 -8.19 9.81 31.16
N GLU A 110 -7.20 9.53 32.01
CA GLU A 110 -6.50 10.54 32.83
C GLU A 110 -5.73 11.53 31.96
N VAL A 111 -5.07 11.03 30.91
CA VAL A 111 -4.34 11.85 29.93
C VAL A 111 -5.27 12.83 29.22
N LEU A 112 -6.49 12.40 28.88
CA LEU A 112 -7.47 13.24 28.20
C LEU A 112 -8.21 14.20 29.15
N ASP A 113 -8.29 13.87 30.45
CA ASP A 113 -8.92 14.71 31.47
C ASP A 113 -8.00 15.84 31.94
N ASN A 114 -6.68 15.64 31.90
CA ASN A 114 -5.70 16.68 32.21
C ASN A 114 -5.42 17.59 30.98
N PRO A 115 -5.67 18.92 31.07
CA PRO A 115 -5.46 19.85 29.97
C PRO A 115 -4.02 19.88 29.41
N GLU A 116 -3.02 19.75 30.27
CA GLU A 116 -1.61 19.83 29.87
C GLU A 116 -1.19 18.61 29.05
N THR A 117 -1.57 17.41 29.52
CA THR A 117 -1.25 16.15 28.82
C THR A 117 -2.05 16.01 27.54
N ARG A 118 -3.31 16.48 27.52
CA ARG A 118 -4.14 16.52 26.31
C ARG A 118 -3.54 17.45 25.25
N GLU A 119 -3.02 18.61 25.65
CA GLU A 119 -2.40 19.54 24.70
C GLU A 119 -1.03 19.04 24.21
N ARG A 120 -0.24 18.45 25.11
CA ARG A 120 0.98 17.73 24.72
C ARG A 120 0.68 16.67 23.66
N LEU A 121 -0.35 15.85 23.87
CA LEU A 121 -0.75 14.82 22.93
C LEU A 121 -1.12 15.41 21.57
N ARG A 122 -1.92 16.49 21.51
CA ARG A 122 -2.25 17.17 20.24
C ARG A 122 -1.00 17.61 19.49
N LYS A 123 -0.03 18.22 20.18
CA LYS A 123 1.22 18.68 19.58
C LYS A 123 2.04 17.51 19.04
N GLU A 124 2.21 16.45 19.82
CA GLU A 124 2.96 15.27 19.39
C GLU A 124 2.35 14.59 18.16
N LEU A 125 1.02 14.51 18.09
CA LEU A 125 0.31 13.99 16.92
C LEU A 125 0.53 14.84 15.66
N MET A 126 0.52 16.17 15.81
CA MET A 126 0.81 17.11 14.71
C MET A 126 2.29 17.11 14.30
N ASP A 127 3.20 16.76 15.21
CA ASP A 127 4.61 16.51 14.90
C ASP A 127 4.83 15.15 14.20
N GLY A 128 3.76 14.34 14.08
CA GLY A 128 3.76 13.04 13.40
C GLY A 128 4.15 11.86 14.28
N ARG A 129 4.16 12.03 15.61
CA ARG A 129 4.45 10.94 16.56
C ARG A 129 3.26 10.01 16.71
N SER A 130 3.51 8.70 16.63
CA SER A 130 2.51 7.65 16.88
C SER A 130 3.19 6.34 17.25
N SER A 131 2.44 5.37 17.78
CA SER A 131 2.91 4.00 18.01
C SER A 131 2.65 3.04 16.84
N ARG A 132 2.13 3.55 15.72
CA ARG A 132 1.57 2.77 14.60
C ARG A 132 2.46 1.68 14.01
N PHE A 133 3.80 1.81 14.10
CA PHE A 133 4.74 0.79 13.59
C PHE A 133 5.77 0.37 14.62
N TYR A 134 5.39 0.40 15.90
CA TYR A 134 6.28 0.08 17.00
C TYR A 134 6.24 -1.41 17.34
N VAL A 135 6.97 -2.20 16.55
CA VAL A 135 7.05 -3.67 16.69
C VAL A 135 8.46 -4.14 17.08
N ASN A 136 9.39 -3.25 17.45
CA ASN A 136 10.69 -3.70 17.95
C ASN A 136 10.57 -4.04 19.46
N PRO A 137 10.61 -5.32 19.86
CA PRO A 137 10.51 -5.71 21.27
C PRO A 137 11.72 -5.24 22.10
N ASN A 138 12.83 -4.90 21.45
CA ASN A 138 14.08 -4.50 22.08
C ASN A 138 14.23 -2.99 22.27
N ARG A 139 13.18 -2.20 22.03
CA ARG A 139 13.25 -0.75 22.26
C ARG A 139 13.43 -0.42 23.72
N THR A 140 14.18 0.65 23.99
CA THR A 140 14.25 1.26 25.32
C THR A 140 12.91 1.89 25.66
N GLU A 141 12.67 2.12 26.95
CA GLU A 141 11.46 2.80 27.41
C GLU A 141 11.37 4.21 26.81
N GLU A 142 12.49 4.93 26.71
CA GLU A 142 12.56 6.26 26.09
C GLU A 142 12.11 6.24 24.63
N GLU A 143 12.52 5.24 23.84
CA GLU A 143 12.11 5.10 22.44
C GLU A 143 10.62 4.76 22.29
N ARG A 144 10.05 3.99 23.23
CA ARG A 144 8.61 3.69 23.26
C ARG A 144 7.79 4.95 23.56
N GLN A 145 8.21 5.66 24.60
CA GLN A 145 7.57 6.88 25.09
C GLN A 145 7.66 8.01 24.07
N ALA A 146 8.75 8.10 23.31
CA ALA A 146 8.96 9.17 22.34
C ALA A 146 7.99 9.12 21.14
N GLY A 147 7.51 7.95 20.71
CA GLY A 147 6.80 7.85 19.43
C GLY A 147 7.74 8.08 18.23
N MET A 148 7.44 7.50 17.07
CA MET A 148 8.31 7.66 15.91
C MET A 148 7.86 8.90 15.18
N VAL A 149 8.78 9.79 14.87
CA VAL A 149 8.48 10.86 13.92
C VAL A 149 8.54 10.26 12.52
N TYR A 150 7.39 10.10 11.89
CA TYR A 150 7.31 9.71 10.49
C TYR A 150 7.24 10.95 9.61
N SER A 151 7.94 10.91 8.46
CA SER A 151 7.79 11.92 7.40
C SER A 151 6.31 12.14 7.08
N PHE A 152 5.53 11.05 7.09
CA PHE A 152 4.08 11.00 6.93
C PHE A 152 3.39 10.37 8.18
N GLY A 153 3.54 11.00 9.35
CA GLY A 153 2.78 10.58 10.55
C GLY A 153 1.27 10.58 10.28
N PRO A 154 0.50 9.62 10.83
CA PRO A 154 -0.89 9.38 10.44
C PRO A 154 -1.80 10.59 10.59
N LEU A 155 -1.47 11.49 11.53
CA LEU A 155 -2.25 12.68 11.88
C LEU A 155 -1.45 13.99 11.70
N LYS A 156 -0.30 13.94 11.02
CA LYS A 156 0.60 15.09 10.84
C LYS A 156 -0.01 16.15 9.92
N ASP A 157 -0.74 15.72 8.88
CA ASP A 157 -1.41 16.64 7.97
C ASP A 157 -2.69 17.19 8.62
N ILE A 158 -2.87 18.51 8.53
CA ILE A 158 -3.97 19.27 9.12
C ILE A 158 -5.36 18.74 8.67
N HIS A 159 -5.46 18.06 7.54
CA HIS A 159 -6.69 17.51 7.00
C HIS A 159 -6.92 16.03 7.37
N TRP A 160 -6.18 15.46 8.33
CA TRP A 160 -6.24 14.04 8.68
C TRP A 160 -7.62 13.47 8.98
N HIS A 161 -8.47 14.30 9.58
CA HIS A 161 -9.82 13.92 9.96
C HIS A 161 -10.72 13.59 8.75
N HIS A 162 -10.36 14.02 7.54
CA HIS A 162 -11.05 13.65 6.30
C HIS A 162 -10.75 12.22 5.82
N TYR A 163 -9.66 11.61 6.26
CA TYR A 163 -9.22 10.31 5.75
C TYR A 163 -9.05 9.24 6.81
N VAL A 164 -9.11 9.57 8.10
CA VAL A 164 -9.26 8.57 9.16
C VAL A 164 -10.71 8.11 9.18
N THR A 165 -10.96 6.89 8.71
CA THR A 165 -12.29 6.26 8.65
C THR A 165 -12.41 5.18 9.71
N ILE A 166 -13.52 5.13 10.42
CA ILE A 166 -13.83 4.05 11.36
C ILE A 166 -14.37 2.86 10.57
N VAL A 167 -13.70 1.71 10.67
CA VAL A 167 -14.14 0.46 10.02
C VAL A 167 -14.73 -0.53 11.00
N ARG A 168 -14.45 -0.37 12.30
CA ARG A 168 -15.09 -1.15 13.35
C ARG A 168 -15.15 -0.37 14.65
N CYS A 169 -16.30 -0.36 15.31
CA CYS A 169 -16.48 0.30 16.61
C CYS A 169 -17.58 -0.40 17.42
N LYS A 170 -17.52 -0.28 18.75
CA LYS A 170 -18.65 -0.63 19.64
C LYS A 170 -19.93 0.12 19.26
N ASP A 171 -19.80 1.40 18.88
CA ASP A 171 -20.90 2.18 18.33
C ASP A 171 -20.97 1.99 16.81
N LYS A 172 -21.89 1.11 16.39
CA LYS A 172 -22.09 0.74 14.99
C LYS A 172 -22.51 1.91 14.10
N SER A 173 -23.06 2.99 14.67
CA SER A 173 -23.44 4.17 13.89
C SER A 173 -22.24 4.97 13.37
N LEU A 174 -21.04 4.69 13.87
CA LEU A 174 -19.80 5.34 13.47
C LEU A 174 -19.04 4.57 12.37
N GLU A 175 -19.38 3.31 12.12
CA GLU A 175 -18.72 2.51 11.10
C GLU A 175 -18.99 3.08 9.69
N GLY A 176 -17.96 3.15 8.86
CA GLY A 176 -17.98 3.76 7.53
C GLY A 176 -17.81 5.29 7.52
N LYS A 177 -17.87 5.96 8.68
CA LYS A 177 -17.71 7.42 8.78
C LYS A 177 -16.26 7.82 8.97
N THR A 178 -15.89 8.95 8.37
CA THR A 178 -14.63 9.63 8.68
C THR A 178 -14.74 10.39 10.01
N ILE A 179 -13.61 10.72 10.63
CA ILE A 179 -13.61 11.61 11.80
C ILE A 179 -14.24 12.96 11.45
N TYR A 180 -14.09 13.45 10.22
CA TYR A 180 -14.74 14.65 9.71
C TYR A 180 -16.28 14.54 9.69
N ASP A 181 -16.82 13.41 9.25
CA ASP A 181 -18.28 13.20 9.23
C ASP A 181 -18.85 13.25 10.65
N ILE A 182 -18.19 12.56 11.59
CA ILE A 182 -18.58 12.51 12.99
C ILE A 182 -18.46 13.89 13.64
N MET A 183 -17.37 14.62 13.35
CA MET A 183 -17.12 15.98 13.80
C MET A 183 -18.24 16.92 13.36
N ARG A 184 -18.67 16.83 12.09
CA ARG A 184 -19.77 17.63 11.55
C ARG A 184 -21.12 17.31 12.17
N GLU A 185 -21.41 16.03 12.37
CA GLU A 185 -22.65 15.60 13.01
C GLU A 185 -22.76 16.06 14.46
N ARG A 186 -21.64 16.09 15.18
CA ARG A 186 -21.59 16.44 16.61
C ARG A 186 -21.34 17.93 16.88
N GLY A 187 -20.86 18.69 15.90
CA GLY A 187 -20.44 20.08 16.09
C GLY A 187 -19.20 20.22 16.97
N THR A 188 -18.31 19.23 16.95
CA THR A 188 -17.09 19.16 17.77
C THR A 188 -15.84 19.51 16.96
N GLU A 189 -14.68 19.58 17.60
CA GLU A 189 -13.38 19.75 16.94
C GLU A 189 -12.71 18.41 16.61
N ARG A 190 -11.79 18.39 15.63
CA ARG A 190 -11.22 17.13 15.08
C ARG A 190 -10.54 16.24 16.12
N PHE A 191 -9.69 16.81 16.98
CA PHE A 191 -8.96 16.04 18.00
C PHE A 191 -9.90 15.59 19.11
N ASP A 192 -10.85 16.45 19.50
CA ASP A 192 -11.82 16.13 20.53
C ASP A 192 -12.74 14.99 20.07
N THR A 193 -13.15 15.02 18.81
CA THR A 193 -13.93 13.94 18.18
C THR A 193 -13.17 12.61 18.22
N LEU A 194 -11.88 12.60 17.84
CA LEU A 194 -11.05 11.39 17.91
C LEU A 194 -10.91 10.91 19.35
N PHE A 195 -10.59 11.80 20.30
CA PHE A 195 -10.42 11.45 21.70
C PHE A 195 -11.71 10.90 22.32
N ASP A 196 -12.88 11.45 21.98
CA ASP A 196 -14.18 10.95 22.43
C ASP A 196 -14.47 9.54 21.91
N VAL A 197 -14.14 9.28 20.64
CA VAL A 197 -14.25 7.93 20.06
C VAL A 197 -13.34 6.96 20.80
N LEU A 198 -12.06 7.32 20.98
CA LEU A 198 -11.08 6.47 21.66
C LEU A 198 -11.42 6.25 23.13
N ARG A 199 -12.00 7.24 23.81
CA ARG A 199 -12.42 7.09 25.21
C ARG A 199 -13.55 6.07 25.36
N LYS A 200 -14.50 6.06 24.43
CA LYS A 200 -15.62 5.10 24.43
C LYS A 200 -15.19 3.70 23.96
N ASP A 201 -14.28 3.67 22.99
CA ASP A 201 -13.79 2.43 22.40
C ASP A 201 -12.30 2.53 22.03
N PRO A 202 -11.38 2.26 22.98
CA PRO A 202 -9.94 2.27 22.69
C PRO A 202 -9.53 1.24 21.63
N ASP A 203 -10.36 0.21 21.42
CA ASP A 203 -10.15 -0.87 20.45
C ASP A 203 -10.77 -0.59 19.07
N VAL A 204 -11.33 0.61 18.86
CA VAL A 204 -11.86 1.06 17.57
C VAL A 204 -10.86 0.79 16.46
N ARG A 205 -11.32 0.36 15.29
CA ARG A 205 -10.47 0.08 14.14
C ARG A 205 -10.62 1.20 13.13
N THR A 206 -9.48 1.73 12.70
CA THR A 206 -9.43 2.82 11.73
C THR A 206 -8.59 2.47 10.51
N VAL A 207 -8.90 3.13 9.39
CA VAL A 207 -8.12 3.10 8.16
C VAL A 207 -7.77 4.53 7.76
N ILE A 208 -6.63 4.71 7.11
CA ILE A 208 -6.15 6.01 6.64
C ILE A 208 -6.22 6.03 5.11
N ASN A 209 -7.20 6.76 4.59
CA ASN A 209 -7.50 6.88 3.16
C ASN A 209 -6.94 8.19 2.60
N ASN A 210 -5.63 8.39 2.77
CA ASN A 210 -4.95 9.64 2.44
C ASN A 210 -4.62 9.78 0.94
N VAL A 211 -4.96 8.81 0.10
CA VAL A 211 -4.81 8.88 -1.36
C VAL A 211 -6.06 9.46 -1.98
N HIS A 212 -5.91 10.54 -2.76
CA HIS A 212 -7.03 11.11 -3.51
C HIS A 212 -7.49 10.15 -4.61
N PRO A 213 -8.80 9.87 -4.79
CA PRO A 213 -9.30 8.96 -5.81
C PRO A 213 -8.86 9.32 -7.23
N ASP A 214 -8.87 10.61 -7.59
CA ASP A 214 -8.44 11.07 -8.92
C ASP A 214 -6.94 10.78 -9.17
N ASN A 215 -6.08 10.99 -8.15
CA ASN A 215 -4.66 10.65 -8.25
C ASN A 215 -4.50 9.13 -8.44
N MET A 216 -5.25 8.31 -7.70
CA MET A 216 -5.22 6.85 -7.84
C MET A 216 -5.66 6.42 -9.24
N ARG A 217 -6.73 7.02 -9.79
CA ARG A 217 -7.20 6.73 -11.14
C ARG A 217 -6.14 7.05 -12.20
N GLU A 218 -5.50 8.21 -12.11
CA GLU A 218 -4.40 8.59 -13.02
C GLU A 218 -3.26 7.56 -12.98
N VAL A 219 -2.80 7.22 -11.77
CA VAL A 219 -1.70 6.26 -11.57
C VAL A 219 -2.05 4.86 -12.08
N VAL A 220 -3.25 4.37 -11.75
CA VAL A 220 -3.74 3.05 -12.17
C VAL A 220 -3.86 2.97 -13.69
N CYS A 221 -4.29 4.03 -14.37
CA CYS A 221 -4.46 4.04 -15.82
C CYS A 221 -3.13 4.14 -16.58
N HIS A 222 -2.05 4.57 -15.93
CA HIS A 222 -0.79 4.86 -16.62
C HIS A 222 -0.11 3.59 -17.20
N PRO A 223 0.36 3.59 -18.45
CA PRO A 223 0.83 2.38 -19.13
C PRO A 223 2.11 1.76 -18.52
N HIS A 224 2.91 2.56 -17.82
CA HIS A 224 4.20 2.15 -17.23
C HIS A 224 4.14 1.89 -15.72
N VAL A 225 2.93 1.76 -15.16
CA VAL A 225 2.72 1.42 -13.75
C VAL A 225 2.21 -0.01 -13.66
N ALA A 226 2.86 -0.89 -12.92
CA ALA A 226 2.39 -2.25 -12.64
C ALA A 226 1.48 -2.27 -11.40
N PHE A 227 0.79 -3.38 -11.16
CA PHE A 227 0.07 -3.59 -9.91
C PHE A 227 0.94 -4.34 -8.91
N GLY A 228 1.06 -3.81 -7.69
CA GLY A 228 1.74 -4.42 -6.56
C GLY A 228 0.80 -4.54 -5.37
N THR A 229 0.93 -5.62 -4.59
CA THR A 229 0.09 -5.82 -3.40
C THR A 229 0.59 -5.04 -2.19
N ASP A 230 1.93 -4.88 -2.09
CA ASP A 230 2.65 -4.40 -0.89
C ASP A 230 2.17 -5.09 0.41
N GLY A 231 1.79 -6.36 0.29
CA GLY A 231 1.23 -7.14 1.39
C GLY A 231 2.29 -7.64 2.36
N GLY A 232 2.15 -7.33 3.65
CA GLY A 232 2.98 -7.88 4.73
C GLY A 232 2.48 -9.23 5.23
N LEU A 233 3.40 -10.19 5.44
CA LEU A 233 3.08 -11.51 6.02
C LEU A 233 2.69 -11.38 7.50
N VAL A 234 1.41 -11.63 7.81
CA VAL A 234 0.80 -11.48 9.14
C VAL A 234 1.43 -12.40 10.21
N GLY A 235 2.00 -13.54 9.81
CA GLY A 235 2.58 -14.51 10.75
C GLY A 235 3.90 -14.09 11.42
N ALA A 236 4.58 -13.05 10.92
CA ALA A 236 5.82 -12.55 11.51
C ALA A 236 5.60 -11.46 12.59
N ILE A 237 4.35 -10.98 12.75
CA ILE A 237 4.01 -9.81 13.55
C ILE A 237 3.25 -10.28 14.80
N LYS A 238 3.84 -10.05 15.99
CA LYS A 238 3.35 -10.58 17.28
C LYS A 238 2.08 -9.91 17.84
N ARG A 239 1.47 -8.94 17.14
CA ARG A 239 0.21 -8.28 17.56
C ARG A 239 -0.92 -8.66 16.58
N PRO A 240 -2.17 -8.82 17.06
CA PRO A 240 -3.32 -9.01 16.17
C PRO A 240 -3.52 -7.75 15.32
N GLN A 241 -3.04 -7.79 14.08
CA GLN A 241 -3.27 -6.77 13.07
C GLN A 241 -4.23 -7.33 12.02
N ILE A 242 -5.12 -6.49 11.51
CA ILE A 242 -5.97 -6.84 10.37
C ILE A 242 -5.10 -6.56 9.12
N PRO A 243 -4.66 -7.54 8.32
CA PRO A 243 -3.83 -7.28 7.14
C PRO A 243 -4.52 -6.34 6.19
N ASN A 244 -3.72 -5.63 5.40
CA ASN A 244 -4.27 -4.84 4.32
C ASN A 244 -5.04 -5.80 3.40
N PRO A 245 -6.32 -5.53 3.09
CA PRO A 245 -7.07 -6.39 2.17
C PRO A 245 -6.33 -6.64 0.84
N CYS A 246 -5.42 -5.74 0.48
CA CYS A 246 -4.53 -5.86 -0.67
C CYS A 246 -3.62 -7.10 -0.62
N LEU A 247 -3.30 -7.62 0.57
CA LEU A 247 -2.55 -8.87 0.72
C LEU A 247 -3.25 -10.04 0.01
N TYR A 248 -4.58 -10.11 0.07
CA TYR A 248 -5.35 -11.24 -0.47
C TYR A 248 -6.08 -10.90 -1.77
N ALA A 249 -6.30 -9.62 -2.06
CA ALA A 249 -7.35 -9.25 -2.99
C ALA A 249 -6.99 -8.16 -4.02
N THR A 250 -5.74 -7.69 -4.07
CA THR A 250 -5.35 -6.62 -5.02
C THR A 250 -5.74 -6.94 -6.46
N PHE A 251 -5.34 -8.09 -7.00
CA PHE A 251 -5.54 -8.40 -8.42
C PHE A 251 -7.01 -8.62 -8.80
N PRO A 252 -7.82 -9.35 -8.02
CA PRO A 252 -9.26 -9.45 -8.26
C PRO A 252 -9.98 -8.10 -8.13
N MET A 253 -9.59 -7.27 -7.15
CA MET A 253 -10.16 -5.94 -6.96
C MET A 253 -9.91 -5.03 -8.16
N VAL A 254 -8.70 -5.01 -8.72
CA VAL A 254 -8.44 -4.12 -9.86
C VAL A 254 -9.25 -4.52 -11.10
N ILE A 255 -9.51 -5.82 -11.29
CA ILE A 255 -10.36 -6.30 -12.39
C ILE A 255 -11.81 -5.90 -12.14
N ARG A 256 -12.37 -6.20 -10.96
CA ARG A 256 -13.74 -5.78 -10.63
C ARG A 256 -13.90 -4.26 -10.74
N LYS A 257 -13.10 -3.51 -9.99
CA LYS A 257 -13.26 -2.07 -9.79
C LYS A 257 -12.91 -1.29 -11.05
N TYR A 258 -11.66 -1.39 -11.54
CA TYR A 258 -11.19 -0.49 -12.60
C TYR A 258 -11.54 -0.95 -14.01
N VAL A 259 -11.81 -2.26 -14.22
CA VAL A 259 -12.22 -2.78 -15.53
C VAL A 259 -13.74 -2.90 -15.62
N ARG A 260 -14.38 -3.65 -14.72
CA ARG A 260 -15.82 -3.98 -14.84
C ARG A 260 -16.75 -2.84 -14.39
N GLU A 261 -16.49 -2.26 -13.22
CA GLU A 261 -17.36 -1.25 -12.60
C GLU A 261 -17.10 0.17 -13.11
N GLU A 262 -15.87 0.68 -12.94
CA GLU A 262 -15.52 2.06 -13.31
C GLU A 262 -15.16 2.22 -14.80
N LYS A 263 -14.81 1.13 -15.48
CA LYS A 263 -14.48 1.09 -16.92
C LYS A 263 -13.39 2.08 -17.34
N VAL A 264 -12.37 2.23 -16.48
CA VAL A 264 -11.24 3.15 -16.70
C VAL A 264 -10.05 2.46 -17.32
N LEU A 265 -10.00 1.13 -17.23
CA LEU A 265 -9.00 0.28 -17.85
C LEU A 265 -9.67 -0.78 -18.73
N ARG A 266 -9.03 -1.09 -19.85
CA ARG A 266 -9.35 -2.30 -20.61
C ARG A 266 -8.85 -3.53 -19.86
N LEU A 267 -9.53 -4.67 -20.06
CA LEU A 267 -9.12 -5.93 -19.43
C LEU A 267 -7.68 -6.30 -19.84
N GLU A 268 -7.34 -6.17 -21.11
CA GLU A 268 -6.03 -6.54 -21.64
C GLU A 268 -4.90 -5.68 -21.07
N ASP A 269 -5.16 -4.37 -20.89
CA ASP A 269 -4.22 -3.46 -20.23
C ASP A 269 -4.07 -3.80 -18.75
N CYS A 270 -5.17 -4.13 -18.07
CA CYS A 270 -5.14 -4.58 -16.68
C CYS A 270 -4.30 -5.87 -16.53
N ILE A 271 -4.56 -6.89 -17.36
CA ILE A 271 -3.79 -8.14 -17.38
C ILE A 271 -2.31 -7.87 -17.67
N ARG A 272 -1.99 -7.04 -18.67
CA ARG A 272 -0.60 -6.66 -19.00
C ARG A 272 0.13 -6.07 -17.80
N LYS A 273 -0.54 -5.23 -17.01
CA LYS A 273 0.03 -4.55 -15.81
C LYS A 273 0.25 -5.48 -14.62
N MET A 274 -0.30 -6.70 -14.63
CA MET A 274 -0.06 -7.75 -13.63
C MET A 274 0.62 -9.00 -14.19
N SER A 275 1.02 -9.01 -15.47
CA SER A 275 1.70 -10.13 -16.12
C SER A 275 2.98 -9.68 -16.83
N SER A 276 2.91 -9.25 -18.09
CA SER A 276 4.10 -8.98 -18.90
C SER A 276 4.87 -7.74 -18.47
N LEU A 277 4.21 -6.69 -17.96
CA LEU A 277 4.90 -5.48 -17.49
C LEU A 277 5.87 -5.76 -16.31
N PRO A 278 5.44 -6.39 -15.20
CA PRO A 278 6.37 -6.71 -14.12
C PRO A 278 7.44 -7.73 -14.54
N MET A 279 7.12 -8.68 -15.44
CA MET A 279 8.12 -9.62 -15.97
C MET A 279 9.21 -8.92 -16.79
N ILE A 280 8.84 -7.97 -17.66
CA ILE A 280 9.80 -7.15 -18.41
C ILE A 280 10.63 -6.29 -17.45
N ALA A 281 9.99 -5.66 -16.46
CA ALA A 281 10.65 -4.81 -15.48
C ALA A 281 11.71 -5.57 -14.66
N THR A 282 11.45 -6.84 -14.35
CA THR A 282 12.35 -7.74 -13.60
C THR A 282 13.20 -8.65 -14.49
N LYS A 283 13.18 -8.42 -15.81
CA LYS A 283 13.97 -9.14 -16.82
C LYS A 283 13.69 -10.64 -16.91
N GLN A 284 12.45 -11.05 -16.67
CA GLN A 284 11.97 -12.43 -16.75
C GLN A 284 11.25 -12.65 -18.09
N TYR A 285 12.00 -12.84 -19.17
CA TYR A 285 11.46 -12.76 -20.54
C TYR A 285 10.74 -14.02 -21.03
N ASP A 286 10.76 -15.12 -20.27
CA ASP A 286 10.09 -16.39 -20.59
C ASP A 286 8.72 -16.54 -19.88
N ARG A 287 8.22 -15.47 -19.27
CA ARG A 287 7.00 -15.42 -18.44
C ARG A 287 6.13 -14.20 -18.76
N GLY A 288 4.92 -14.19 -18.21
CA GLY A 288 4.00 -13.04 -18.27
C GLY A 288 3.21 -12.90 -19.59
N VAL A 289 3.43 -13.78 -20.56
CA VAL A 289 2.68 -13.84 -21.82
C VAL A 289 2.33 -15.30 -22.13
N LEU A 290 1.09 -15.55 -22.54
CA LEU A 290 0.67 -16.87 -23.04
C LEU A 290 1.21 -17.05 -24.47
N ARG A 291 2.31 -17.79 -24.59
CA ARG A 291 2.99 -18.05 -25.86
C ARG A 291 3.63 -19.44 -25.85
N PRO A 292 3.58 -20.20 -26.96
CA PRO A 292 4.33 -21.46 -27.06
C PRO A 292 5.82 -21.26 -26.73
N GLY A 293 6.36 -22.13 -25.88
CA GLY A 293 7.75 -22.06 -25.40
C GLY A 293 7.95 -21.23 -24.11
N PHE A 294 6.94 -20.49 -23.65
CA PHE A 294 7.00 -19.78 -22.38
C PHE A 294 6.60 -20.69 -21.21
N LYS A 295 6.94 -20.30 -19.99
CA LYS A 295 6.54 -21.03 -18.79
C LYS A 295 5.02 -21.00 -18.64
N ALA A 296 4.45 -22.14 -18.30
CA ALA A 296 3.01 -22.29 -18.08
C ALA A 296 2.61 -21.77 -16.70
N ASP A 297 2.72 -20.45 -16.51
CA ASP A 297 2.12 -19.73 -15.38
C ASP A 297 0.80 -19.13 -15.85
N VAL A 298 -0.32 -19.72 -15.42
CA VAL A 298 -1.65 -19.43 -15.96
C VAL A 298 -2.63 -19.28 -14.82
N VAL A 299 -3.52 -18.29 -14.94
CA VAL A 299 -4.68 -18.12 -14.06
C VAL A 299 -5.94 -18.23 -14.91
N VAL A 300 -6.86 -19.10 -14.49
CA VAL A 300 -8.21 -19.18 -15.02
C VAL A 300 -9.13 -18.55 -13.97
N PHE A 301 -9.92 -17.57 -14.41
CA PHE A 301 -10.82 -16.85 -13.55
C PHE A 301 -12.13 -16.54 -14.26
N ASP A 302 -13.21 -16.50 -13.50
CA ASP A 302 -14.53 -16.06 -13.94
C ASP A 302 -14.54 -14.53 -13.96
N TYR A 303 -14.68 -13.95 -15.15
CA TYR A 303 -14.68 -12.50 -15.35
C TYR A 303 -15.87 -11.79 -14.69
N ASP A 304 -17.02 -12.46 -14.55
CA ASP A 304 -18.23 -11.87 -14.00
C ASP A 304 -18.27 -12.01 -12.47
N GLU A 305 -17.67 -13.06 -11.92
CA GLU A 305 -17.64 -13.34 -10.48
C GLU A 305 -16.36 -12.85 -9.77
N ILE A 306 -15.30 -12.51 -10.51
CA ILE A 306 -14.04 -12.05 -9.90
C ILE A 306 -14.26 -10.80 -9.04
N SER A 307 -13.84 -10.89 -7.78
CA SER A 307 -14.02 -9.84 -6.77
C SER A 307 -13.11 -10.07 -5.56
N GLU A 308 -12.71 -8.99 -4.90
CA GLU A 308 -12.22 -9.06 -3.54
C GLU A 308 -13.32 -9.45 -2.54
N VAL A 309 -12.88 -9.90 -1.36
CA VAL A 309 -13.73 -10.02 -0.17
C VAL A 309 -13.17 -9.07 0.89
N LEU A 310 -13.93 -8.01 1.19
CA LEU A 310 -13.59 -7.01 2.20
C LEU A 310 -14.37 -7.29 3.49
N GLU A 311 -14.06 -8.40 4.17
CA GLU A 311 -14.64 -8.68 5.48
C GLU A 311 -13.72 -8.16 6.59
N TYR A 312 -14.13 -7.09 7.27
CA TYR A 312 -13.40 -6.56 8.43
C TYR A 312 -13.87 -7.28 9.70
N GLY A 313 -13.46 -8.55 9.85
CA GLY A 313 -13.80 -9.40 11.00
C GLY A 313 -13.01 -9.08 12.28
N ASP A 314 -13.24 -9.90 13.32
CA ASP A 314 -12.56 -9.82 14.62
C ASP A 314 -11.09 -10.21 14.59
N THR A 315 -10.76 -11.01 13.59
CA THR A 315 -9.43 -11.48 13.27
C THR A 315 -9.22 -11.29 11.78
N VAL A 316 -7.97 -11.03 11.41
CA VAL A 316 -7.37 -11.10 10.06
C VAL A 316 -8.34 -11.61 8.98
N PRO A 317 -8.83 -10.78 8.03
CA PRO A 317 -9.41 -11.31 6.79
C PRO A 317 -8.34 -12.11 6.07
N THR A 318 -8.37 -13.42 6.29
CA THR A 318 -7.66 -14.45 5.53
C THR A 318 -8.58 -15.00 4.43
N VAL A 319 -9.58 -14.21 4.03
CA VAL A 319 -10.59 -14.65 3.06
C VAL A 319 -10.02 -14.49 1.67
N PHE A 320 -9.96 -15.60 0.94
CA PHE A 320 -9.52 -15.59 -0.44
C PHE A 320 -10.54 -14.86 -1.31
N ALA A 321 -10.03 -14.22 -2.37
CA ALA A 321 -10.86 -13.58 -3.37
C ALA A 321 -11.75 -14.59 -4.10
N LYS A 322 -12.85 -14.09 -4.68
CA LYS A 322 -13.79 -14.88 -5.48
C LYS A 322 -13.41 -14.89 -6.95
N GLY A 323 -13.89 -15.89 -7.68
CA GLY A 323 -13.76 -16.00 -9.13
C GLY A 323 -12.41 -16.51 -9.64
N ILE A 324 -11.43 -16.81 -8.78
CA ILE A 324 -10.20 -17.52 -9.21
C ILE A 324 -10.46 -19.02 -9.17
N GLU A 325 -10.57 -19.65 -10.35
CA GLU A 325 -10.87 -21.08 -10.46
C GLU A 325 -9.62 -21.92 -10.35
N ASN A 326 -8.64 -21.66 -11.23
CA ASN A 326 -7.44 -22.45 -11.36
C ASN A 326 -6.20 -21.58 -11.44
N VAL A 327 -5.14 -21.99 -10.76
CA VAL A 327 -3.81 -21.38 -10.87
C VAL A 327 -2.82 -22.47 -11.19
N ILE A 328 -2.04 -22.26 -12.23
CA ILE A 328 -1.00 -23.17 -12.72
C ILE A 328 0.32 -22.41 -12.60
N VAL A 329 1.33 -23.06 -12.02
CA VAL A 329 2.68 -22.51 -11.89
C VAL A 329 3.66 -23.51 -12.47
N ASN A 330 4.47 -23.09 -13.44
CA ASN A 330 5.38 -23.95 -14.19
C ASN A 330 4.71 -25.23 -14.74
N GLY A 331 3.45 -25.13 -15.19
CA GLY A 331 2.69 -26.25 -15.75
C GLY A 331 2.07 -27.20 -14.71
N THR A 332 2.26 -26.94 -13.42
CA THR A 332 1.65 -27.71 -12.33
C THR A 332 0.45 -26.94 -11.77
N LEU A 333 -0.71 -27.59 -11.71
CA LEU A 333 -1.91 -27.04 -11.05
C LEU A 333 -1.61 -26.87 -9.55
N VAL A 334 -1.80 -25.67 -9.01
CA VAL A 334 -1.57 -25.32 -7.58
C VAL A 334 -2.84 -24.87 -6.87
N VAL A 335 -3.78 -24.27 -7.61
CA VAL A 335 -5.13 -23.97 -7.13
C VAL A 335 -6.10 -24.68 -8.07
N GLU A 336 -7.01 -25.45 -7.50
CA GLU A 336 -8.08 -26.18 -8.19
C GLU A 336 -9.40 -25.84 -7.52
N GLU A 337 -10.38 -25.37 -8.29
CA GLU A 337 -11.70 -24.92 -7.80
C GLU A 337 -11.58 -23.94 -6.62
N GLY A 338 -10.65 -22.98 -6.74
CA GLY A 338 -10.41 -21.95 -5.72
C GLY A 338 -9.68 -22.42 -4.46
N LYS A 339 -9.20 -23.68 -4.40
CA LYS A 339 -8.48 -24.24 -3.25
C LYS A 339 -7.03 -24.58 -3.60
N HIS A 340 -6.09 -24.12 -2.78
CA HIS A 340 -4.69 -24.47 -2.93
C HIS A 340 -4.47 -25.96 -2.60
N ASN A 341 -3.88 -26.73 -3.52
CA ASN A 341 -3.74 -28.19 -3.39
C ASN A 341 -2.45 -28.64 -2.68
N GLY A 342 -1.59 -27.69 -2.29
CA GLY A 342 -0.36 -27.94 -1.53
C GLY A 342 0.91 -28.06 -2.36
N GLN A 343 0.79 -28.17 -3.69
CA GLN A 343 1.93 -28.19 -4.60
C GLN A 343 2.72 -26.88 -4.54
N ARG A 344 4.04 -26.97 -4.62
CA ARG A 344 4.96 -25.81 -4.58
C ARG A 344 5.97 -25.86 -5.73
N PRO A 345 5.52 -25.82 -6.99
CA PRO A 345 6.38 -25.91 -8.18
C PRO A 345 7.16 -24.61 -8.47
N GLY A 346 7.13 -23.65 -7.53
CA GLY A 346 7.84 -22.38 -7.65
C GLY A 346 9.35 -22.59 -7.78
N GLN A 347 9.99 -21.70 -8.53
CA GLN A 347 11.44 -21.73 -8.78
C GLN A 347 12.05 -20.40 -8.39
N VAL A 348 13.29 -20.44 -7.91
CA VAL A 348 14.09 -19.21 -7.75
C VAL A 348 14.36 -18.64 -9.13
N LEU A 349 13.93 -17.40 -9.35
CA LEU A 349 14.15 -16.68 -10.60
C LEU A 349 15.53 -16.00 -10.55
N GLY A 350 16.33 -16.24 -11.58
CA GLY A 350 17.65 -15.63 -11.74
C GLY A 350 17.68 -14.70 -12.94
N LEU A 351 18.53 -13.68 -12.90
CA LEU A 351 18.70 -12.70 -14.00
C LEU A 351 19.19 -13.34 -15.32
N ASN A 352 19.74 -14.56 -15.25
CA ASN A 352 20.42 -15.27 -16.34
C ASN A 352 19.79 -16.63 -16.69
N GLN A 353 18.48 -16.84 -16.46
CA GLN A 353 17.81 -17.91 -17.21
C GLN A 353 17.69 -17.44 -18.66
N SER A 354 18.77 -17.72 -19.38
CA SER A 354 18.91 -17.53 -20.81
C SER A 354 17.60 -17.96 -21.48
N ALA A 355 16.93 -17.00 -22.13
CA ALA A 355 16.27 -17.30 -23.37
C ALA A 355 17.36 -17.91 -24.26
N GLY A 356 17.43 -19.25 -24.26
CA GLY A 356 18.43 -19.98 -25.01
C GLY A 356 18.23 -19.71 -26.48
N ARG A 357 19.15 -18.92 -27.04
CA ARG A 357 19.45 -18.75 -28.48
C ARG A 357 18.39 -18.15 -29.39
#